data_AF-A0A0C2JHC4-F1
#
_entry.id   AF-A0A0C2JHC4-F1
#
_cell.length_a   1.000
_cell.length_b   1.000
_cell.length_c   1.000
_cell.angle_alpha   90.00
_cell.angle_beta   90.00
_cell.angle_gamma   90.00
#
_symmetry.space_group_name_H-M   'P 1'
#
loop_
_entity.id
_entity.type
_entity.pdbx_description
1 polymer ?
#
loop_
_entity_poly.entity_id
_entity_poly.type
_entity_poly.pdbx_seq_one_letter_code
_entity_poly.pdbx_strand_id
1 'polypeptide(L)'
;KISVIEVPTDDPASAAVVNEPVLFPDGGNPGNSGELRPTEGCHDITVLPRKDMAAGACMGDGVMMDISDPVEPVVTETVRDENFAFWHSATFSNTAKSVIFTDELGGGGAATCNEEIGPKRGADAIYSLKGGKKNPRLDFASYFKIDRHQADTENCVAHNGSLIPVMGKDYFVQSWYQGGVSVIDFNDPENPREIGYFDRGPLSEEELQLGGSWSAYYYNGHVYSSDIQQGFDVLKLDDRRLKRAEKVTYDEFNPQSQPKYRPGR
;
A
#
# COMPACT_ATOMS: atom_id res chain seq x y z
N LYS A 1 2.85 -20.16 -3.47
CA LYS A 1 1.62 -20.62 -2.75
C LYS A 1 1.35 -19.63 -1.63
N ILE A 2 0.13 -19.55 -1.14
CA ILE A 2 -0.17 -18.86 0.12
C ILE A 2 -0.78 -19.86 1.09
N SER A 3 -0.64 -19.63 2.39
CA SER A 3 -1.31 -20.44 3.42
C SER A 3 -2.56 -19.69 3.88
N VAL A 4 -3.71 -20.37 3.90
CA VAL A 4 -4.96 -19.84 4.46
C VAL A 4 -5.16 -20.45 5.84
N ILE A 5 -5.27 -19.58 6.84
CA ILE A 5 -5.43 -19.97 8.25
C ILE A 5 -6.84 -19.60 8.69
N GLU A 6 -7.58 -20.57 9.23
CA GLU A 6 -8.84 -20.31 9.93
C GLU A 6 -8.54 -20.08 11.41
N VAL A 7 -9.05 -18.98 11.96
CA VAL A 7 -8.88 -18.59 13.36
C VAL A 7 -10.27 -18.48 14.01
N PRO A 8 -10.70 -19.48 14.80
CA PRO A 8 -11.97 -19.39 15.51
C PRO A 8 -11.97 -18.26 16.54
N THR A 9 -13.00 -17.40 16.54
CA THR A 9 -13.04 -16.25 17.45
C THR A 9 -13.26 -16.62 18.92
N ASP A 10 -13.93 -17.74 19.18
CA ASP A 10 -14.22 -18.24 20.53
C ASP A 10 -13.09 -19.13 21.09
N ASP A 11 -12.21 -19.64 20.23
CA ASP A 11 -11.01 -20.41 20.60
C ASP A 11 -9.85 -20.14 19.62
N PRO A 12 -9.18 -18.97 19.70
CA PRO A 12 -8.11 -18.63 18.76
C PRO A 12 -6.91 -19.58 18.81
N ALA A 13 -6.73 -20.33 19.91
CA ALA A 13 -5.64 -21.28 20.07
C ALA A 13 -5.80 -22.52 19.17
N SER A 14 -7.01 -22.80 18.70
CA SER A 14 -7.29 -23.92 17.79
C SER A 14 -7.10 -23.55 16.31
N ALA A 15 -6.48 -22.42 16.00
CA ALA A 15 -6.23 -21.98 14.63
C ALA A 15 -5.45 -23.03 13.83
N ALA A 16 -5.80 -23.20 12.55
CA ALA A 16 -5.18 -24.20 11.68
C ALA A 16 -5.06 -23.70 10.25
N VAL A 17 -4.03 -24.18 9.54
CA VAL A 17 -3.95 -24.03 8.08
C VAL A 17 -5.03 -24.92 7.46
N VAL A 18 -6.00 -24.29 6.79
CA VAL A 18 -7.14 -24.97 6.15
C VAL A 18 -6.93 -25.18 4.66
N ASN A 19 -6.05 -24.41 4.02
CA ASN A 19 -5.68 -24.59 2.62
C ASN A 19 -4.32 -23.95 2.28
N GLU A 20 -3.73 -24.37 1.17
CA GLU A 20 -2.47 -23.81 0.65
C GLU A 20 -2.52 -23.58 -0.88
N PRO A 21 -3.40 -22.67 -1.37
CA PRO A 21 -3.62 -22.48 -2.79
C PRO A 21 -2.36 -21.99 -3.53
N VAL A 22 -2.22 -22.46 -4.77
CA VAL A 22 -1.17 -22.03 -5.71
C VAL A 22 -1.75 -20.88 -6.54
N LEU A 23 -1.37 -19.64 -6.20
CA LEU A 23 -1.87 -18.44 -6.93
C LEU A 23 -1.33 -18.33 -8.36
N PHE A 24 -0.16 -18.93 -8.64
CA PHE A 24 0.52 -18.86 -9.94
C PHE A 24 0.85 -20.26 -10.46
N PRO A 25 -0.16 -21.07 -10.87
CA PRO A 25 0.06 -22.45 -11.30
C PRO A 25 0.92 -22.55 -12.57
N ASP A 26 0.84 -21.54 -13.45
CA ASP A 26 1.62 -21.45 -14.69
C ASP A 26 2.94 -20.68 -14.51
N GLY A 27 3.29 -20.30 -13.27
CA GLY A 27 4.45 -19.48 -12.94
C GLY A 27 4.14 -17.97 -12.90
N GLY A 28 4.79 -17.27 -11.97
CA GLY A 28 4.73 -15.81 -11.88
C GLY A 28 5.80 -15.12 -12.73
N ASN A 29 6.05 -13.85 -12.47
CA ASN A 29 7.12 -13.10 -13.11
C ASN A 29 8.47 -13.75 -12.80
N PRO A 30 9.29 -14.11 -13.81
CA PRO A 30 10.61 -14.70 -13.58
C PRO A 30 11.64 -13.71 -13.03
N GLY A 31 11.29 -12.42 -12.92
CA GLY A 31 12.22 -11.36 -12.57
C GLY A 31 13.17 -11.04 -13.74
N ASN A 32 14.22 -10.27 -13.45
CA ASN A 32 15.30 -10.04 -14.39
C ASN A 32 16.66 -9.99 -13.69
N SER A 33 17.73 -9.83 -14.45
CA SER A 33 19.10 -9.68 -13.91
C SER A 33 19.35 -8.30 -13.27
N GLY A 34 18.37 -7.41 -13.29
CA GLY A 34 18.40 -6.09 -12.69
C GLY A 34 17.67 -6.09 -11.35
N GLU A 35 16.81 -5.09 -11.15
CA GLU A 35 16.19 -4.82 -9.84
C GLU A 35 14.82 -5.50 -9.67
N LEU A 36 14.19 -6.00 -10.74
CA LEU A 36 12.89 -6.66 -10.68
C LEU A 36 13.02 -8.07 -10.09
N ARG A 37 12.38 -8.28 -8.93
CA ARG A 37 12.34 -9.56 -8.24
C ARG A 37 11.40 -10.57 -8.92
N PRO A 38 11.72 -11.87 -8.87
CA PRO A 38 10.79 -12.91 -9.28
C PRO A 38 9.61 -13.00 -8.32
N THR A 39 8.49 -13.49 -8.83
CA THR A 39 7.30 -13.79 -8.02
C THR A 39 7.47 -15.13 -7.32
N GLU A 40 7.74 -15.09 -6.02
CA GLU A 40 7.93 -16.28 -5.18
C GLU A 40 6.77 -16.47 -4.17
N GLY A 41 5.98 -15.42 -3.97
CA GLY A 41 4.83 -15.37 -3.08
C GLY A 41 4.24 -13.96 -3.05
N CYS A 42 3.10 -13.80 -2.38
CA CYS A 42 2.58 -12.47 -2.12
C CYS A 42 3.25 -11.91 -0.87
N HIS A 43 3.88 -10.75 -1.01
CA HIS A 43 4.47 -10.01 0.11
C HIS A 43 3.34 -9.52 1.02
N ASP A 44 2.42 -8.74 0.44
CA ASP A 44 1.20 -8.32 1.11
C ASP A 44 -0.05 -8.74 0.33
N ILE A 45 -1.13 -8.98 1.09
CA ILE A 45 -2.47 -9.17 0.56
C ILE A 45 -3.42 -8.23 1.31
N THR A 46 -4.08 -7.36 0.55
CA THR A 46 -5.14 -6.50 1.06
C THR A 46 -6.49 -7.06 0.65
N VAL A 47 -7.38 -7.28 1.62
CA VAL A 47 -8.73 -7.79 1.40
C VAL A 47 -9.76 -6.67 1.48
N LEU A 48 -10.81 -6.78 0.67
CA LEU A 48 -11.97 -5.91 0.64
C LEU A 48 -13.24 -6.76 0.82
N PRO A 49 -13.55 -7.20 2.06
CA PRO A 49 -14.60 -8.21 2.29
C PRO A 49 -15.98 -7.79 1.78
N ARG A 50 -16.31 -6.49 1.82
CA ARG A 50 -17.59 -5.96 1.31
C ARG A 50 -17.82 -6.16 -0.19
N LYS A 51 -16.81 -6.61 -0.93
CA LYS A 51 -16.85 -6.90 -2.37
C LYS A 51 -16.44 -8.35 -2.68
N ASP A 52 -16.03 -9.12 -1.67
CA ASP A 52 -15.34 -10.39 -1.80
C ASP A 52 -14.17 -10.32 -2.80
N MET A 53 -13.33 -9.29 -2.64
CA MET A 53 -12.15 -9.08 -3.47
C MET A 53 -10.90 -8.97 -2.60
N ALA A 54 -9.75 -9.37 -3.13
CA ALA A 54 -8.45 -9.06 -2.57
C ALA A 54 -7.49 -8.59 -3.65
N ALA A 55 -6.47 -7.83 -3.27
CA ALA A 55 -5.36 -7.44 -4.11
C ALA A 55 -4.06 -7.93 -3.45
N GLY A 56 -3.24 -8.63 -4.22
CA GLY A 56 -1.94 -9.15 -3.76
C GLY A 56 -0.81 -8.41 -4.45
N ALA A 57 0.17 -7.96 -3.68
CA ALA A 57 1.45 -7.46 -4.18
C ALA A 57 2.48 -8.58 -4.00
N CYS A 58 2.88 -9.21 -5.10
CA CYS A 58 3.53 -10.51 -5.07
C CYS A 58 4.95 -10.49 -5.59
N MET A 59 5.72 -9.52 -5.10
CA MET A 59 7.13 -9.27 -5.40
C MET A 59 7.41 -8.89 -6.86
N GLY A 60 6.97 -9.71 -7.83
CA GLY A 60 7.10 -9.46 -9.27
C GLY A 60 5.78 -9.26 -10.03
N ASP A 61 4.64 -9.54 -9.40
CA ASP A 61 3.29 -9.37 -9.99
C ASP A 61 2.36 -8.63 -9.02
N GLY A 62 1.47 -7.80 -9.56
CA GLY A 62 0.26 -7.35 -8.87
C GLY A 62 -0.92 -8.20 -9.30
N VAL A 63 -1.72 -8.71 -8.36
CA VAL A 63 -2.86 -9.58 -8.66
C VAL A 63 -4.15 -9.11 -8.02
N MET A 64 -5.26 -9.39 -8.70
CA MET A 64 -6.60 -9.34 -8.16
C MET A 64 -7.09 -10.75 -7.87
N MET A 65 -7.80 -10.93 -6.77
CA MET A 65 -8.37 -12.21 -6.36
C MET A 65 -9.86 -12.07 -6.05
N ASP A 66 -10.66 -13.04 -6.50
CA ASP A 66 -11.98 -13.32 -5.96
C ASP A 66 -11.82 -14.13 -4.68
N ILE A 67 -12.41 -13.63 -3.58
CA ILE A 67 -12.38 -14.27 -2.26
C ILE A 67 -13.80 -14.59 -1.77
N SER A 68 -14.74 -14.82 -2.69
CA SER A 68 -16.11 -15.27 -2.37
C SER A 68 -16.11 -16.59 -1.60
N ASP A 69 -15.12 -17.45 -1.87
CA ASP A 69 -14.65 -18.48 -0.95
C ASP A 69 -13.27 -18.06 -0.45
N PRO A 70 -13.14 -17.60 0.82
CA PRO A 70 -11.84 -17.15 1.35
C PRO A 70 -10.87 -18.31 1.59
N VAL A 71 -11.35 -19.56 1.65
CA VAL A 71 -10.49 -20.75 1.79
C VAL A 71 -9.84 -21.12 0.46
N GLU A 72 -10.49 -20.78 -0.67
CA GLU A 72 -10.00 -21.04 -2.02
C GLU A 72 -10.03 -19.76 -2.89
N PRO A 73 -9.15 -18.77 -2.62
CA PRO A 73 -9.05 -17.56 -3.42
C PRO A 73 -8.63 -17.87 -4.85
N VAL A 74 -9.24 -17.17 -5.82
CA VAL A 74 -8.99 -17.34 -7.25
C VAL A 74 -8.40 -16.06 -7.83
N VAL A 75 -7.22 -16.14 -8.46
CA VAL A 75 -6.63 -15.00 -9.19
C VAL A 75 -7.47 -14.71 -10.43
N THR A 76 -7.93 -13.47 -10.56
CA THR A 76 -8.83 -13.02 -11.64
C THR A 76 -8.17 -12.06 -12.64
N GLU A 77 -7.11 -11.36 -12.23
CA GLU A 77 -6.36 -10.40 -13.06
C GLU A 77 -4.92 -10.33 -12.54
N THR A 78 -3.97 -10.17 -13.44
CA THR A 78 -2.55 -10.05 -13.12
C THR A 78 -1.94 -8.92 -13.94
N VAL A 79 -1.27 -8.00 -13.26
CA VAL A 79 -0.54 -6.90 -13.88
C VAL A 79 0.95 -6.99 -13.58
N ARG A 80 1.73 -6.50 -14.53
CA ARG A 80 3.19 -6.33 -14.43
C ARG A 80 3.53 -4.92 -14.86
N ASP A 81 4.63 -4.42 -14.34
CA ASP A 81 5.14 -3.09 -14.62
C ASP A 81 6.66 -3.17 -14.69
N GLU A 82 7.25 -2.66 -15.77
CA GLU A 82 8.71 -2.66 -15.97
C GLU A 82 9.44 -1.68 -15.07
N ASN A 83 8.73 -0.70 -14.50
CA ASN A 83 9.30 0.27 -13.56
C ASN A 83 9.41 -0.29 -12.14
N PHE A 84 8.57 -1.27 -11.80
CA PHE A 84 8.54 -1.88 -10.48
C PHE A 84 9.73 -2.81 -10.29
N ALA A 85 10.30 -2.77 -9.09
CA ALA A 85 11.34 -3.69 -8.65
C ALA A 85 10.81 -4.71 -7.64
N PHE A 86 9.96 -4.26 -6.71
CA PHE A 86 9.38 -5.08 -5.67
C PHE A 86 7.94 -4.66 -5.37
N TRP A 87 6.98 -5.44 -5.87
CA TRP A 87 5.56 -5.29 -5.55
C TRP A 87 5.35 -5.58 -4.06
N HIS A 88 5.29 -4.52 -3.26
CA HIS A 88 5.34 -4.58 -1.81
C HIS A 88 3.93 -4.63 -1.19
N SER A 89 3.07 -3.68 -1.53
CA SER A 89 1.73 -3.56 -0.95
C SER A 89 0.67 -3.15 -1.97
N ALA A 90 -0.60 -3.39 -1.63
CA ALA A 90 -1.76 -3.00 -2.43
C ALA A 90 -2.82 -2.34 -1.56
N THR A 91 -3.55 -1.34 -2.06
CA THR A 91 -4.62 -0.65 -1.34
C THR A 91 -5.75 -0.28 -2.28
N PHE A 92 -6.98 -0.74 -2.03
CA PHE A 92 -8.14 -0.27 -2.78
C PHE A 92 -8.49 1.18 -2.41
N SER A 93 -9.09 1.94 -3.33
CA SER A 93 -9.68 3.24 -3.01
C SER A 93 -10.95 3.11 -2.15
N ASN A 94 -11.42 4.20 -1.54
CA ASN A 94 -12.60 4.21 -0.67
C ASN A 94 -13.84 3.65 -1.38
N THR A 95 -13.95 3.95 -2.68
CA THR A 95 -15.06 3.50 -3.52
C THR A 95 -14.79 2.20 -4.26
N ALA A 96 -13.60 1.60 -4.09
CA ALA A 96 -13.11 0.44 -4.83
C ALA A 96 -13.21 0.66 -6.35
N LYS A 97 -12.79 1.84 -6.79
CA LYS A 97 -12.69 2.21 -8.22
C LYS A 97 -11.26 2.27 -8.72
N SER A 98 -10.31 2.27 -7.79
CA SER A 98 -8.88 2.22 -8.08
C SER A 98 -8.18 1.31 -7.08
N VAL A 99 -6.99 0.85 -7.44
CA VAL A 99 -6.05 0.12 -6.58
C VAL A 99 -4.70 0.82 -6.70
N ILE A 100 -4.07 1.11 -5.58
CA ILE A 100 -2.68 1.58 -5.49
C ILE A 100 -1.83 0.35 -5.22
N PHE A 101 -0.81 0.11 -6.05
CA PHE A 101 0.27 -0.81 -5.76
C PHE A 101 1.55 -0.03 -5.46
N THR A 102 2.34 -0.50 -4.52
CA THR A 102 3.54 0.20 -4.04
C THR A 102 4.80 -0.58 -4.42
N ASP A 103 5.77 0.11 -5.01
CA ASP A 103 7.09 -0.44 -5.34
C ASP A 103 8.12 -0.08 -4.25
N GLU A 104 8.62 -1.08 -3.54
CA GLU A 104 9.68 -0.90 -2.54
C GLU A 104 11.07 -1.16 -3.16
N LEU A 105 11.39 -0.39 -4.20
CA LEU A 105 12.71 -0.38 -4.81
C LEU A 105 13.83 -0.22 -3.77
N GLY A 106 14.88 -1.03 -3.91
CA GLY A 106 16.03 -1.00 -2.99
C GLY A 106 15.76 -1.61 -1.62
N GLY A 107 14.59 -2.26 -1.42
CA GLY A 107 14.23 -2.97 -0.18
C GLY A 107 14.20 -2.05 1.04
N GLY A 108 13.79 -0.80 0.84
CA GLY A 108 13.69 0.20 1.90
C GLY A 108 15.02 0.79 2.37
N GLY A 109 16.17 0.25 1.95
CA GLY A 109 17.49 0.69 2.41
C GLY A 109 18.24 1.62 1.47
N ALA A 110 17.78 1.79 0.22
CA ALA A 110 18.46 2.62 -0.77
C ALA A 110 17.90 4.05 -0.83
N ALA A 111 18.74 4.99 -1.26
CA ALA A 111 18.30 6.35 -1.59
C ALA A 111 17.62 6.37 -2.96
N THR A 112 16.29 6.21 -2.99
CA THR A 112 15.55 6.13 -4.26
C THR A 112 14.77 7.40 -4.59
N CYS A 113 14.63 8.35 -3.66
CA CYS A 113 13.92 9.62 -3.90
C CYS A 113 14.85 10.71 -4.42
N ASN A 114 15.47 10.50 -5.59
CA ASN A 114 16.36 11.47 -6.22
C ASN A 114 16.12 11.54 -7.74
N GLU A 115 16.80 12.49 -8.40
CA GLU A 115 16.62 12.76 -9.84
C GLU A 115 17.03 11.58 -10.72
N GLU A 116 18.05 10.82 -10.31
CA GLU A 116 18.58 9.68 -11.07
C GLU A 116 17.56 8.54 -11.19
N ILE A 117 16.91 8.18 -10.08
CA ILE A 117 15.86 7.14 -10.09
C ILE A 117 14.58 7.66 -10.75
N GLY A 118 14.31 8.95 -10.61
CA GLY A 118 13.18 9.62 -11.23
C GLY A 118 11.82 9.23 -10.63
N PRO A 119 10.72 9.70 -11.25
CA PRO A 119 9.40 9.71 -10.62
C PRO A 119 8.62 8.38 -10.73
N LYS A 120 9.09 7.41 -11.52
CA LYS A 120 8.31 6.20 -11.86
C LYS A 120 8.73 4.93 -11.11
N ARG A 121 9.90 4.94 -10.48
CA ARG A 121 10.50 3.78 -9.82
C ARG A 121 10.57 4.03 -8.33
N GLY A 122 10.39 3.00 -7.50
CA GLY A 122 10.23 3.20 -6.05
C GLY A 122 9.01 4.08 -5.72
N ALA A 123 7.96 3.92 -6.54
CA ALA A 123 6.77 4.77 -6.59
C ALA A 123 5.51 3.94 -6.38
N ASP A 124 4.39 4.62 -6.16
CA ASP A 124 3.09 4.00 -6.27
C ASP A 124 2.64 3.96 -7.74
N ALA A 125 2.05 2.85 -8.18
CA ALA A 125 1.29 2.75 -9.42
C ALA A 125 -0.21 2.69 -9.11
N ILE A 126 -0.97 3.62 -9.70
CA ILE A 126 -2.42 3.72 -9.52
C ILE A 126 -3.10 3.10 -10.73
N TYR A 127 -3.92 2.09 -10.49
CA TYR A 127 -4.75 1.43 -11.51
C TYR A 127 -6.22 1.75 -11.27
N SER A 128 -6.93 2.10 -12.34
CA SER A 128 -8.40 2.13 -12.34
C SER A 128 -8.95 0.71 -12.41
N LEU A 129 -9.86 0.37 -11.50
CA LEU A 129 -10.57 -0.91 -11.47
C LEU A 129 -11.86 -0.84 -12.29
N LYS A 130 -11.91 -1.59 -13.40
CA LYS A 130 -13.07 -1.71 -14.31
C LYS A 130 -13.68 -3.11 -14.27
N GLY A 131 -14.78 -3.32 -15.00
CA GLY A 131 -15.38 -4.64 -15.23
C GLY A 131 -16.17 -5.27 -14.05
N GLY A 132 -16.08 -4.67 -12.86
CA GLY A 132 -16.85 -5.09 -11.68
C GLY A 132 -16.40 -6.44 -11.11
N LYS A 133 -17.15 -6.99 -10.14
CA LYS A 133 -16.74 -8.19 -9.39
C LYS A 133 -16.48 -9.43 -10.29
N LYS A 134 -17.25 -9.58 -11.37
CA LYS A 134 -17.19 -10.80 -12.21
C LYS A 134 -16.01 -10.84 -13.18
N ASN A 135 -15.47 -9.69 -13.55
CA ASN A 135 -14.37 -9.59 -14.50
C ASN A 135 -13.56 -8.33 -14.19
N PRO A 136 -12.91 -8.26 -13.02
CA PRO A 136 -12.14 -7.09 -12.63
C PRO A 136 -10.99 -6.91 -13.63
N ARG A 137 -10.79 -5.68 -14.09
CA ARG A 137 -9.66 -5.32 -14.95
C ARG A 137 -8.95 -4.11 -14.37
N LEU A 138 -7.63 -4.19 -14.31
CA LEU A 138 -6.78 -3.09 -13.85
C LEU A 138 -6.27 -2.32 -15.07
N ASP A 139 -6.75 -1.10 -15.23
CA ASP A 139 -6.27 -0.17 -16.27
C ASP A 139 -5.28 0.80 -15.61
N PHE A 140 -4.00 0.76 -16.01
CA PHE A 140 -2.97 1.68 -15.50
C PHE A 140 -3.40 3.13 -15.73
N ALA A 141 -3.32 3.97 -14.69
CA ALA A 141 -3.70 5.38 -14.75
C ALA A 141 -2.47 6.29 -14.65
N SER A 142 -1.69 6.19 -13.57
CA SER A 142 -0.51 7.02 -13.34
C SER A 142 0.42 6.44 -12.28
N TYR A 143 1.58 7.07 -12.12
CA TYR A 143 2.43 6.88 -10.95
C TYR A 143 2.28 8.04 -9.97
N PHE A 144 2.49 7.76 -8.70
CA PHE A 144 2.72 8.78 -7.67
C PHE A 144 4.06 8.52 -6.98
N LYS A 145 4.89 9.57 -6.93
CA LYS A 145 6.09 9.63 -6.10
C LYS A 145 6.17 11.01 -5.49
N ILE A 146 6.72 11.13 -4.29
CA ILE A 146 6.96 12.44 -3.69
C ILE A 146 7.90 13.28 -4.59
N ASP A 147 7.54 14.54 -4.82
CA ASP A 147 8.38 15.48 -5.61
C ASP A 147 9.61 15.96 -4.80
N ARG A 148 9.62 15.67 -3.50
CA ARG A 148 10.66 16.09 -2.57
C ARG A 148 11.83 15.14 -2.67
N HIS A 149 12.84 15.54 -3.47
CA HIS A 149 14.11 14.82 -3.50
C HIS A 149 14.78 14.84 -2.12
N GLN A 150 15.34 13.71 -1.75
CA GLN A 150 16.11 13.50 -0.52
C GLN A 150 17.60 13.38 -0.86
N ALA A 151 18.45 13.51 0.15
CA ALA A 151 19.89 13.31 -0.03
C ALA A 151 20.20 11.83 -0.32
N ASP A 152 21.35 11.58 -0.95
CA ASP A 152 21.82 10.20 -1.19
C ASP A 152 22.26 9.49 0.10
N THR A 153 22.26 10.19 1.24
CA THR A 153 22.42 9.64 2.59
C THR A 153 21.10 9.21 3.24
N GLU A 154 19.98 9.32 2.51
CA GLU A 154 18.65 9.02 3.02
C GLU A 154 18.01 7.84 2.29
N ASN A 155 17.73 6.76 3.02
CA ASN A 155 16.87 5.72 2.46
C ASN A 155 15.44 6.27 2.29
N CYS A 156 14.91 6.19 1.08
CA CYS A 156 13.60 6.75 0.76
C CYS A 156 12.98 5.96 -0.38
N VAL A 157 11.76 5.46 -0.17
CA VAL A 157 10.95 4.74 -1.15
C VAL A 157 9.51 4.67 -0.66
N ALA A 158 8.54 4.52 -1.59
CA ALA A 158 7.14 4.30 -1.25
C ALA A 158 6.99 3.07 -0.34
N HIS A 159 6.21 3.20 0.75
CA HIS A 159 6.03 2.11 1.70
C HIS A 159 4.62 2.13 2.32
N ASN A 160 4.44 1.54 3.49
CA ASN A 160 3.14 1.28 4.11
C ASN A 160 2.28 2.54 4.35
N GLY A 161 0.99 2.43 4.01
CA GLY A 161 0.03 3.51 4.14
C GLY A 161 -1.40 3.05 4.37
N SER A 162 -2.31 4.01 4.54
CA SER A 162 -3.75 3.74 4.67
C SER A 162 -4.60 4.87 4.08
N LEU A 163 -5.83 4.53 3.74
CA LEU A 163 -6.82 5.51 3.30
C LEU A 163 -7.21 6.46 4.44
N ILE A 164 -7.39 7.74 4.10
CA ILE A 164 -8.07 8.69 4.97
C ILE A 164 -9.58 8.66 4.63
N PRO A 165 -10.46 8.35 5.58
CA PRO A 165 -11.86 8.01 5.32
C PRO A 165 -12.75 9.24 5.09
N VAL A 166 -12.52 9.95 3.99
CA VAL A 166 -13.43 11.01 3.52
C VAL A 166 -14.47 10.40 2.59
N MET A 167 -15.75 10.49 2.98
CA MET A 167 -16.83 9.92 2.18
C MET A 167 -16.85 10.45 0.74
N GLY A 168 -16.78 9.52 -0.22
CA GLY A 168 -16.84 9.82 -1.65
C GLY A 168 -15.59 10.50 -2.22
N LYS A 169 -14.52 10.55 -1.43
CA LYS A 169 -13.21 11.08 -1.84
C LYS A 169 -12.13 10.07 -1.53
N ASP A 170 -11.05 10.11 -2.29
CA ASP A 170 -9.94 9.19 -2.21
C ASP A 170 -8.69 9.98 -1.79
N TYR A 171 -8.31 9.79 -0.53
CA TYR A 171 -7.13 10.37 0.11
C TYR A 171 -6.34 9.24 0.77
N PHE A 172 -5.01 9.31 0.70
CA PHE A 172 -4.11 8.30 1.22
C PHE A 172 -3.07 8.98 2.12
N VAL A 173 -2.68 8.31 3.20
CA VAL A 173 -1.49 8.69 3.96
C VAL A 173 -0.50 7.55 3.90
N GLN A 174 0.76 7.86 3.66
CA GLN A 174 1.77 6.86 3.36
C GLN A 174 3.12 7.25 3.94
N SER A 175 3.87 6.24 4.39
CA SER A 175 5.27 6.41 4.75
C SER A 175 6.21 6.31 3.55
N TRP A 176 7.28 7.09 3.57
CA TRP A 176 8.33 7.17 2.56
C TRP A 176 9.73 6.96 3.16
N TYR A 177 9.84 6.16 4.24
CA TYR A 177 11.07 6.01 5.02
C TYR A 177 11.62 7.36 5.51
N GLN A 178 12.89 7.72 5.27
CA GLN A 178 13.42 9.04 5.67
C GLN A 178 12.77 10.18 4.90
N GLY A 179 12.13 9.91 3.75
CA GLY A 179 11.21 10.87 3.11
C GLY A 179 9.96 11.19 3.93
N GLY A 180 9.77 10.55 5.09
CA GLY A 180 8.76 10.91 6.08
C GLY A 180 7.37 10.39 5.77
N VAL A 181 6.35 11.19 6.08
CA VAL A 181 4.93 10.87 5.89
C VAL A 181 4.36 11.82 4.83
N SER A 182 3.71 11.27 3.82
CA SER A 182 3.02 12.03 2.77
C SER A 182 1.51 11.83 2.87
N VAL A 183 0.76 12.91 2.65
CA VAL A 183 -0.70 12.89 2.49
C VAL A 183 -1.02 13.18 1.04
N ILE A 184 -1.75 12.27 0.40
CA ILE A 184 -1.91 12.20 -1.04
C ILE A 184 -3.40 12.34 -1.39
N ASP A 185 -3.71 13.26 -2.30
CA ASP A 185 -5.01 13.36 -2.97
C ASP A 185 -4.92 12.58 -4.29
N PHE A 186 -5.70 11.50 -4.40
CA PHE A 186 -5.78 10.69 -5.62
C PHE A 186 -7.23 10.55 -6.11
N ASN A 187 -8.05 11.57 -5.86
CA ASN A 187 -9.42 11.64 -6.36
C ASN A 187 -9.51 11.58 -7.89
N ASP A 188 -8.46 12.05 -8.57
CA ASP A 188 -8.19 11.82 -9.97
C ASP A 188 -7.01 10.83 -10.07
N PRO A 189 -7.24 9.55 -10.41
CA PRO A 189 -6.17 8.55 -10.46
C PRO A 189 -5.16 8.81 -11.58
N GLU A 190 -5.44 9.71 -12.54
CA GLU A 190 -4.48 10.11 -13.58
C GLU A 190 -3.57 11.25 -13.10
N ASN A 191 -3.94 11.95 -12.02
CA ASN A 191 -3.21 13.12 -11.53
C ASN A 191 -3.16 13.18 -9.98
N PRO A 192 -2.59 12.16 -9.30
CA PRO A 192 -2.40 12.17 -7.85
C PRO A 192 -1.43 13.27 -7.42
N ARG A 193 -1.62 13.85 -6.23
CA ARG A 193 -0.79 14.96 -5.72
C ARG A 193 -0.54 14.86 -4.22
N GLU A 194 0.67 15.19 -3.80
CA GLU A 194 0.97 15.44 -2.39
C GLU A 194 0.26 16.73 -1.95
N ILE A 195 -0.45 16.65 -0.83
CA ILE A 195 -1.24 17.75 -0.27
C ILE A 195 -0.81 18.19 1.14
N GLY A 196 0.16 17.49 1.71
CA GLY A 196 0.81 17.78 2.97
C GLY A 196 1.84 16.69 3.27
N TYR A 197 2.87 17.02 4.03
CA TYR A 197 3.87 16.05 4.46
C TYR A 197 4.42 16.40 5.85
N PHE A 198 5.07 15.43 6.46
CA PHE A 198 5.91 15.58 7.65
C PHE A 198 7.21 14.83 7.39
N ASP A 199 8.33 15.54 7.50
CA ASP A 199 9.66 15.01 7.23
C ASP A 199 10.64 15.55 8.28
N ARG A 200 11.48 14.66 8.81
CA ARG A 200 12.48 14.97 9.84
C ARG A 200 13.83 15.33 9.23
N GLY A 201 14.02 15.07 7.94
CA GLY A 201 15.29 15.16 7.23
C GLY A 201 16.23 14.00 7.57
N PRO A 202 17.49 14.10 7.09
CA PRO A 202 18.44 13.01 7.18
C PRO A 202 18.84 12.68 8.62
N LEU A 203 19.00 11.39 8.91
CA LEU A 203 19.64 10.94 10.14
C LEU A 203 21.15 11.27 10.18
N SER A 204 21.79 11.35 9.01
CA SER A 204 23.19 11.68 8.84
C SER A 204 23.42 12.45 7.54
N GLU A 205 24.23 13.51 7.62
CA GLU A 205 24.68 14.27 6.44
C GLU A 205 25.89 13.60 5.75
N GLU A 206 26.53 12.62 6.39
CA GLU A 206 27.82 12.05 5.93
C GLU A 206 27.67 10.65 5.32
N GLU A 207 26.73 9.84 5.80
CA GLU A 207 26.59 8.44 5.39
C GLU A 207 25.13 8.00 5.33
N LEU A 208 24.83 7.07 4.42
CA LEU A 208 23.51 6.48 4.33
C LEU A 208 23.22 5.61 5.56
N GLN A 209 22.12 5.90 6.25
CA GLN A 209 21.63 5.11 7.37
C GLN A 209 20.18 4.69 7.13
N LEU A 210 19.82 3.47 7.55
CA LEU A 210 18.43 3.02 7.50
C LEU A 210 17.60 3.76 8.57
N GLY A 211 16.51 4.41 8.19
CA GLY A 211 15.70 5.18 9.11
C GLY A 211 14.35 5.62 8.56
N GLY A 212 13.71 6.52 9.30
CA GLY A 212 12.48 7.18 8.91
C GLY A 212 11.22 6.40 9.22
N SER A 213 10.09 6.90 8.74
CA SER A 213 8.76 6.32 8.97
C SER A 213 8.65 4.95 8.29
N TRP A 214 8.56 3.87 9.07
CA TRP A 214 8.27 2.51 8.56
C TRP A 214 6.81 2.36 8.13
N SER A 215 5.88 2.98 8.83
CA SER A 215 4.46 2.93 8.45
C SER A 215 3.75 4.19 8.91
N ALA A 216 2.74 4.64 8.15
CA ALA A 216 1.91 5.78 8.51
C ALA A 216 0.43 5.46 8.31
N TYR A 217 -0.34 5.43 9.38
CA TYR A 217 -1.75 5.04 9.33
C TYR A 217 -2.68 6.08 9.94
N TYR A 218 -3.77 6.39 9.24
CA TYR A 218 -4.84 7.23 9.77
C TYR A 218 -5.71 6.43 10.75
N TYR A 219 -5.95 6.97 11.94
CA TYR A 219 -6.91 6.43 12.89
C TYR A 219 -7.54 7.55 13.73
N ASN A 220 -8.86 7.64 13.71
CA ASN A 220 -9.67 8.53 14.57
C ASN A 220 -9.15 9.99 14.66
N GLY A 221 -8.87 10.61 13.51
CA GLY A 221 -8.50 12.02 13.39
C GLY A 221 -7.00 12.32 13.42
N HIS A 222 -6.16 11.31 13.61
CA HIS A 222 -4.70 11.45 13.63
C HIS A 222 -4.05 10.46 12.68
N VAL A 223 -2.83 10.77 12.27
CA VAL A 223 -1.92 9.82 11.63
C VAL A 223 -0.93 9.36 12.68
N TYR A 224 -0.77 8.05 12.79
CA TYR A 224 0.20 7.40 13.65
C TYR A 224 1.33 6.87 12.78
N SER A 225 2.54 7.35 13.02
CA SER A 225 3.73 6.94 12.28
C SER A 225 4.74 6.30 13.21
N SER A 226 5.20 5.11 12.83
CA SER A 226 6.25 4.36 13.54
C SER A 226 7.57 4.56 12.80
N ASP A 227 8.50 5.29 13.39
CA ASP A 227 9.84 5.52 12.85
C ASP A 227 10.80 4.41 13.30
N ILE A 228 11.71 4.00 12.42
CA ILE A 228 12.71 2.94 12.69
C ILE A 228 13.68 3.34 13.81
N GLN A 229 14.08 4.62 13.87
CA GLN A 229 15.12 5.11 14.78
C GLN A 229 14.64 6.21 15.74
N GLN A 230 13.73 7.08 15.30
CA GLN A 230 13.34 8.31 16.00
C GLN A 230 12.02 8.19 16.79
N GLY A 231 11.42 7.01 16.84
CA GLY A 231 10.31 6.68 17.74
C GLY A 231 8.93 6.72 17.09
N PHE A 232 7.99 7.44 17.71
CA PHE A 232 6.57 7.40 17.34
C PHE A 232 5.98 8.79 17.24
N ASP A 233 5.38 9.08 16.09
CA ASP A 233 4.76 10.36 15.78
C ASP A 233 3.23 10.26 15.72
N VAL A 234 2.56 11.22 16.35
CA VAL A 234 1.11 11.40 16.27
C VAL A 234 0.82 12.74 15.62
N LEU A 235 0.42 12.70 14.36
CA LEU A 235 0.25 13.87 13.51
C LEU A 235 -1.23 14.21 13.38
N LYS A 236 -1.59 15.47 13.61
CA LYS A 236 -2.93 15.98 13.32
C LYS A 236 -2.98 16.55 11.92
N LEU A 237 -3.97 16.14 11.14
CA LEU A 237 -4.20 16.65 9.78
C LEU A 237 -5.09 17.90 9.80
N ASP A 238 -4.49 19.10 9.78
CA ASP A 238 -5.26 20.36 9.70
C ASP A 238 -5.50 20.80 8.25
N ASP A 239 -6.38 20.06 7.56
CA ASP A 239 -6.79 20.38 6.19
C ASP A 239 -8.32 20.33 6.03
N ARG A 240 -8.90 21.37 5.43
CA ARG A 240 -10.36 21.47 5.24
C ARG A 240 -10.92 20.32 4.41
N ARG A 241 -10.14 19.76 3.47
CA ARG A 241 -10.51 18.59 2.65
C ARG A 241 -10.73 17.34 3.51
N LEU A 242 -9.95 17.23 4.58
CA LEU A 242 -9.85 16.03 5.42
C LEU A 242 -10.73 16.09 6.67
N LYS A 243 -11.25 17.26 7.06
CA LYS A 243 -12.12 17.45 8.24
C LYS A 243 -13.29 16.47 8.37
N ARG A 244 -13.80 15.94 7.26
CA ARG A 244 -14.89 14.94 7.29
C ARG A 244 -14.42 13.56 7.77
N ALA A 245 -13.14 13.23 7.63
CA ALA A 245 -12.57 11.98 8.10
C ALA A 245 -12.64 11.85 9.63
N GLU A 246 -12.56 12.96 10.37
CA GLU A 246 -12.67 12.97 11.85
C GLU A 246 -14.03 12.45 12.36
N LYS A 247 -15.06 12.44 11.49
CA LYS A 247 -16.39 11.90 11.80
C LYS A 247 -16.50 10.38 11.61
N VAL A 248 -15.49 9.76 11.02
CA VAL A 248 -15.40 8.32 10.86
C VAL A 248 -14.48 7.81 11.96
N THR A 249 -15.06 7.04 12.87
CA THR A 249 -14.33 6.44 13.99
C THR A 249 -14.38 4.93 13.87
N TYR A 250 -13.30 4.30 14.31
CA TYR A 250 -13.14 2.86 14.37
C TYR A 250 -12.83 2.46 15.81
N ASP A 251 -13.49 1.39 16.27
CA ASP A 251 -13.05 0.70 17.48
C ASP A 251 -11.76 -0.08 17.18
N GLU A 252 -11.73 -0.74 16.01
CA GLU A 252 -10.59 -1.50 15.50
C GLU A 252 -10.31 -1.14 14.05
N PHE A 253 -9.02 -0.99 13.70
CA PHE A 253 -8.59 -0.67 12.35
C PHE A 253 -7.42 -1.54 11.94
N ASN A 254 -7.61 -2.25 10.83
CA ASN A 254 -6.55 -2.95 10.13
C ASN A 254 -6.54 -2.41 8.67
N PRO A 255 -5.44 -1.76 8.23
CA PRO A 255 -5.40 -1.15 6.91
C PRO A 255 -5.47 -2.18 5.77
N GLN A 256 -4.98 -3.41 5.97
CA GLN A 256 -5.01 -4.48 4.99
C GLN A 256 -6.37 -5.19 4.88
N SER A 257 -7.28 -5.06 5.86
CA SER A 257 -8.64 -5.63 5.74
C SER A 257 -9.70 -4.66 5.19
N GLN A 258 -9.31 -3.41 4.96
CA GLN A 258 -10.12 -2.30 4.43
C GLN A 258 -11.62 -2.37 4.75
N PRO A 259 -11.97 -2.36 6.06
CA PRO A 259 -13.34 -2.52 6.48
C PRO A 259 -14.22 -1.38 5.96
N LYS A 260 -15.50 -1.66 5.75
CA LYS A 260 -16.45 -0.64 5.33
C LYS A 260 -16.48 0.48 6.37
N TYR A 261 -16.27 1.72 5.92
CA TYR A 261 -16.45 2.89 6.76
C TYR A 261 -17.84 2.93 7.36
N ARG A 262 -17.90 2.93 8.68
CA ARG A 262 -19.10 3.22 9.44
C ARG A 262 -18.99 4.68 9.85
N PRO A 263 -19.81 5.59 9.29
CA PRO A 263 -19.94 6.91 9.89
C PRO A 263 -20.26 6.71 11.38
N GLY A 264 -19.59 7.47 12.27
CA GLY A 264 -19.88 7.41 13.69
C GLY A 264 -21.37 7.56 13.95
N ARG A 265 -21.88 6.81 14.94
CA ARG A 265 -23.26 6.92 15.45
C ARG A 265 -23.68 8.36 15.70
#